data_AF-A0A5J5BXS9-F1
#
_entry.id   AF-A0A5J5BXS9-F1
#
_cell.length_a   1.000
_cell.length_b   1.000
_cell.length_c   1.000
_cell.angle_alpha   90.00
_cell.angle_beta   90.00
_cell.angle_gamma   90.00
#
_symmetry.space_group_name_H-M   'P 1'
#
loop_
_entity.id
_entity.type
_entity.pdbx_description
1 polymer ?
#
loop_
_entity_poly.entity_id
_entity_poly.type
_entity_poly.pdbx_seq_one_letter_code
_entity_poly.pdbx_strand_id
1 'polypeptide(L)'
;MLRMSSFLFHLDPILLDKVDREFCINVEEDQVLNITFTPSATPFGSYGFINGIEIVSMPTNLYYRSLGSIIGRQNTFSLENNKALETVYRLNVGGEEIPPDKDTNMFRRWLLDYDYCSYIGALPVNTSINVSFGHIPNYTAPAAVYQTARSMGNNKTINYSYTLTWNLPVDPEFMYMVRLHFCEFQSQITKPSDRQFQIFIANYTAEAYADVIAWSGGNGVPTYKDYFVFVDQDSEKKRNLSIALYPNPETATLYSDAILNGIEVFKLSDPVDNLAGLNPDPVMTLPPSIPQLPEKLKSNVRNLILFCSF
;
A
#
# COMPACT_ATOMS: atom_id res chain seq x y z
N MET A 1 2.52 10.55 -17.63
CA MET A 1 1.93 9.72 -16.56
C MET A 1 1.16 10.61 -15.59
N LEU A 2 -0.06 10.19 -15.25
CA LEU A 2 -0.94 10.88 -14.31
C LEU A 2 -1.26 9.93 -13.14
N ARG A 3 -1.23 10.47 -11.93
CA ARG A 3 -1.86 9.89 -10.75
C ARG A 3 -3.22 10.57 -10.60
N MET A 4 -4.27 9.78 -10.45
CA MET A 4 -5.63 10.25 -10.21
C MET A 4 -6.13 9.71 -8.88
N SER A 5 -6.69 10.57 -8.04
CA SER A 5 -7.37 10.14 -6.82
C SER A 5 -8.83 10.58 -6.84
N SER A 6 -9.72 9.69 -6.42
CA SER A 6 -11.15 9.97 -6.26
C SER A 6 -11.55 9.75 -4.80
N PHE A 7 -12.31 10.69 -4.24
CA PHE A 7 -12.70 10.67 -2.83
C PHE A 7 -14.22 10.55 -2.68
N LEU A 8 -14.64 9.65 -1.79
CA LEU A 8 -16.01 9.46 -1.35
C LEU A 8 -16.06 9.63 0.18
N PHE A 9 -17.03 10.40 0.64
CA PHE A 9 -17.37 10.56 2.06
C PHE A 9 -18.78 9.99 2.24
N HIS A 10 -18.93 9.03 3.14
CA HIS A 10 -20.24 8.68 3.67
C HIS A 10 -20.43 9.43 4.99
N LEU A 11 -21.43 10.31 5.05
CA LEU A 11 -21.82 10.97 6.29
C LEU A 11 -22.75 10.03 7.07
N ASP A 12 -22.17 9.10 7.81
CA ASP A 12 -22.89 8.41 8.88
C ASP A 12 -22.75 9.27 10.16
N PRO A 13 -23.79 9.51 10.98
CA PRO A 13 -23.71 10.39 12.15
C PRO A 13 -22.70 9.96 13.22
N ILE A 14 -22.12 8.76 13.09
CA ILE A 14 -21.28 8.10 14.08
C ILE A 14 -19.89 7.74 13.51
N LEU A 15 -19.70 7.68 12.18
CA LEU A 15 -18.43 7.33 11.55
C LEU A 15 -18.25 8.07 10.22
N LEU A 16 -17.15 8.80 10.08
CA LEU A 16 -16.71 9.31 8.77
C LEU A 16 -15.97 8.18 8.06
N ASP A 17 -16.66 7.43 7.21
CA ASP A 17 -16.00 6.50 6.31
C ASP A 17 -15.55 7.27 5.05
N LYS A 18 -14.24 7.37 4.87
CA LYS A 18 -13.62 7.99 3.69
C LYS A 18 -13.07 6.88 2.83
N VAL A 19 -13.63 6.73 1.62
CA VAL A 19 -13.10 5.83 0.60
C VAL A 19 -12.31 6.66 -0.40
N ASP A 20 -11.00 6.45 -0.44
CA ASP A 20 -10.11 6.94 -1.47
C ASP A 20 -9.71 5.83 -2.44
N ARG A 21 -9.77 6.13 -3.74
CA ARG A 21 -9.21 5.29 -4.80
C ARG A 21 -8.13 6.08 -5.50
N GLU A 22 -6.99 5.44 -5.74
CA GLU A 22 -5.86 6.05 -6.43
C GLU A 22 -5.47 5.20 -7.63
N PHE A 23 -5.34 5.84 -8.79
CA PHE A 23 -4.97 5.20 -10.04
C PHE A 23 -3.73 5.86 -10.65
N CYS A 24 -2.86 5.08 -11.27
CA CYS A 24 -1.82 5.58 -12.17
C CYS A 24 -2.17 5.19 -13.60
N ILE A 25 -2.16 6.16 -14.50
CA ILE A 25 -2.50 5.98 -15.91
C ILE A 25 -1.51 6.74 -16.79
N ASN A 26 -1.24 6.19 -17.98
CA ASN A 26 -0.52 6.90 -19.01
C ASN A 26 -1.50 7.66 -19.91
N VAL A 27 -1.24 8.94 -20.11
CA VAL A 27 -1.95 9.79 -21.06
C VAL A 27 -0.87 10.46 -21.89
N GLU A 28 -0.86 10.20 -23.19
CA GLU A 28 0.12 10.76 -24.12
C GLU A 28 -0.15 12.25 -24.38
N GLU A 29 0.83 12.99 -24.89
CA GLU A 29 0.78 14.47 -24.98
C GLU A 29 -0.40 14.99 -25.84
N ASP A 30 -0.86 14.20 -26.79
CA ASP A 30 -1.96 14.49 -27.70
C ASP A 30 -3.31 13.87 -27.28
N GLN A 31 -3.36 13.24 -26.10
CA GLN A 31 -4.54 12.54 -25.61
C GLN A 31 -5.30 13.36 -24.56
N VAL A 32 -6.62 13.22 -24.57
CA VAL A 32 -7.52 13.81 -23.56
C VAL A 32 -7.95 12.72 -22.58
N LEU A 33 -7.79 12.98 -21.28
CA LEU A 33 -8.31 12.10 -20.23
C LEU A 33 -9.82 12.27 -20.10
N ASN A 34 -10.58 11.22 -20.45
CA ASN A 34 -12.02 11.17 -20.26
C ASN A 34 -12.37 10.40 -18.98
N ILE A 35 -13.12 11.03 -18.07
CA ILE A 35 -13.63 10.41 -16.84
C ILE A 35 -15.16 10.41 -16.91
N THR A 36 -15.74 9.21 -16.99
CA THR A 36 -17.20 9.03 -17.14
C THR A 36 -17.75 8.28 -15.94
N PHE A 37 -18.75 8.86 -15.27
CA PHE A 37 -19.48 8.20 -14.20
C PHE A 37 -20.80 7.67 -14.73
N THR A 38 -20.95 6.34 -14.73
CA THR A 38 -22.15 5.67 -15.24
C THR A 38 -22.84 4.95 -14.08
N PRO A 39 -24.00 5.43 -13.60
CA PRO A 39 -24.78 4.71 -12.58
C PRO A 39 -25.19 3.33 -13.07
N SER A 40 -25.30 2.37 -12.14
CA SER A 40 -25.80 1.05 -12.48
C SER A 40 -27.24 1.12 -13.01
N ALA A 41 -27.58 0.32 -14.02
CA ALA A 41 -28.97 0.16 -14.43
C ALA A 41 -29.78 -0.64 -13.39
N THR A 42 -29.10 -1.37 -12.49
CA THR A 42 -29.71 -2.25 -11.49
C THR A 42 -29.07 -2.05 -10.10
N PRO A 43 -29.86 -1.84 -9.03
CA PRO A 43 -31.32 -1.64 -9.03
C PRO A 43 -31.75 -0.33 -9.71
N PHE A 44 -33.03 -0.25 -10.09
CA PHE A 44 -33.60 0.96 -10.65
C PHE A 44 -33.50 2.11 -9.65
N GLY A 45 -33.14 3.31 -10.12
CA GLY A 45 -32.89 4.47 -9.27
C GLY A 45 -31.48 4.54 -8.68
N SER A 46 -30.55 3.68 -9.10
CA SER A 46 -29.13 3.85 -8.76
C SER A 46 -28.60 5.17 -9.31
N TYR A 47 -27.77 5.84 -8.51
CA TYR A 47 -27.08 7.06 -8.88
C TYR A 47 -25.59 6.90 -8.58
N GLY A 48 -24.76 7.64 -9.31
CA GLY A 48 -23.34 7.77 -9.05
C GLY A 48 -23.08 9.15 -8.46
N PHE A 49 -22.17 9.24 -7.50
CA PHE A 49 -21.72 10.51 -6.98
C PHE A 49 -20.21 10.47 -6.77
N ILE A 50 -19.60 11.65 -6.77
CA ILE A 50 -18.18 11.85 -6.49
C ILE A 50 -18.05 13.15 -5.72
N ASN A 51 -17.23 13.15 -4.67
CA ASN A 51 -17.03 14.36 -3.86
C ASN A 51 -15.84 15.18 -4.35
N GLY A 52 -14.81 14.54 -4.87
CA GLY A 52 -13.64 15.22 -5.41
C GLY A 52 -12.79 14.32 -6.29
N ILE A 53 -12.16 14.94 -7.28
CA ILE A 53 -11.18 14.32 -8.18
C ILE A 53 -9.91 15.15 -8.09
N GLU A 54 -8.79 14.47 -7.89
CA GLU A 54 -7.45 15.05 -7.92
C GLU A 54 -6.68 14.42 -9.07
N ILE A 55 -6.01 15.23 -9.88
CA ILE A 55 -5.16 14.78 -10.98
C ILE A 55 -3.78 15.42 -10.81
N VAL A 56 -2.76 14.59 -10.66
CA VAL A 56 -1.38 15.01 -10.40
C VAL A 56 -0.46 14.38 -11.43
N SER A 57 0.44 15.16 -12.00
CA SER A 57 1.50 14.61 -12.87
C SER A 57 2.51 13.83 -12.04
N MET A 58 2.98 12.69 -12.57
CA MET A 58 4.03 11.89 -11.94
C MET A 58 5.15 11.57 -12.94
N PRO A 59 6.39 11.31 -12.46
CA PRO A 59 7.50 10.91 -13.32
C PRO A 59 7.18 9.62 -14.10
N THR A 60 7.59 9.57 -15.37
CA THR A 60 7.24 8.45 -16.27
C THR A 60 7.81 7.11 -15.84
N ASN A 61 8.94 7.10 -15.14
CA ASN A 61 9.68 5.89 -14.77
C ASN A 61 9.57 5.56 -13.26
N LEU A 62 8.61 6.16 -12.55
CA LEU A 62 8.45 5.87 -11.12
C LEU A 62 7.95 4.44 -10.91
N TYR A 63 6.85 4.06 -11.56
CA TYR A 63 6.25 2.72 -11.46
C TYR A 63 6.36 1.91 -12.76
N TYR A 64 6.49 2.58 -13.90
CA TYR A 64 6.49 1.95 -15.22
C TYR A 64 7.90 1.68 -15.74
N ARG A 65 7.97 0.81 -16.74
CA ARG A 65 9.22 0.29 -17.33
C ARG A 65 10.08 -0.44 -16.30
N SER A 66 9.43 -0.97 -15.26
CA SER A 66 10.06 -1.84 -14.28
C SER A 66 10.11 -3.27 -14.83
N LEU A 67 11.26 -3.90 -14.66
CA LEU A 67 11.44 -5.32 -14.86
C LEU A 67 11.46 -5.97 -13.48
N GLY A 68 10.57 -6.93 -13.26
CA GLY A 68 10.52 -7.67 -12.01
C GLY A 68 10.29 -9.15 -12.24
N SER A 69 10.57 -9.95 -11.23
CA SER A 69 10.31 -11.38 -11.25
C SER A 69 8.82 -11.63 -11.04
N ILE A 70 8.25 -12.54 -11.82
CA ILE A 70 6.94 -13.11 -11.51
C ILE A 70 7.15 -14.11 -10.37
N ILE A 71 6.52 -13.89 -9.24
CA ILE A 71 6.61 -14.77 -8.11
C ILE A 71 5.80 -16.04 -8.38
N GLY A 72 6.37 -17.21 -8.07
CA GLY A 72 5.77 -18.51 -8.34
C GLY A 72 5.93 -19.01 -9.79
N ARG A 73 6.51 -18.22 -10.69
CA ARG A 73 6.88 -18.64 -12.06
C ARG A 73 8.30 -18.14 -12.35
N GLN A 74 9.22 -18.97 -12.83
CA GLN A 74 10.61 -18.52 -13.13
C GLN A 74 10.70 -17.65 -14.39
N ASN A 75 9.88 -16.60 -14.50
CA ASN A 75 9.76 -15.69 -15.62
C ASN A 75 9.86 -14.24 -15.13
N THR A 76 10.27 -13.35 -16.03
CA THR A 76 10.23 -11.90 -15.80
C THR A 76 8.95 -11.29 -16.34
N PHE A 77 8.52 -10.20 -15.73
CA PHE A 77 7.42 -9.36 -16.18
C PHE A 77 7.94 -7.94 -16.40
N SER A 78 7.54 -7.34 -17.52
CA SER A 78 7.80 -5.94 -17.84
C SER A 78 6.51 -5.16 -17.69
N LEU A 79 6.49 -4.19 -16.79
CA LEU A 79 5.35 -3.29 -16.63
C LEU A 79 5.43 -2.17 -17.66
N GLU A 80 4.74 -2.38 -18.78
CA GLU A 80 4.67 -1.43 -19.88
C GLU A 80 3.70 -0.26 -19.61
N ASN A 81 3.87 0.82 -20.36
CA ASN A 81 3.13 2.07 -20.21
C ASN A 81 1.64 1.96 -20.58
N ASN A 82 1.22 0.82 -21.15
CA ASN A 82 -0.16 0.56 -21.57
C ASN A 82 -1.04 -0.01 -20.46
N LYS A 83 -0.50 -0.22 -19.24
CA LYS A 83 -1.26 -0.71 -18.10
C LYS A 83 -1.73 0.43 -17.20
N ALA A 84 -2.98 0.34 -16.76
CA ALA A 84 -3.46 1.14 -15.64
C ALA A 84 -3.14 0.44 -14.32
N LEU A 85 -2.82 1.21 -13.30
CA LEU A 85 -2.55 0.71 -11.95
C LEU A 85 -3.59 1.27 -10.99
N GLU A 86 -4.11 0.47 -10.06
CA GLU A 86 -4.80 0.94 -8.85
C GLU A 86 -3.84 0.75 -7.67
N THR A 87 -3.56 1.81 -6.91
CA THR A 87 -2.81 1.69 -5.65
C THR A 87 -3.75 1.13 -4.60
N VAL A 88 -3.45 -0.08 -4.12
CA VAL A 88 -4.27 -0.77 -3.11
C VAL A 88 -3.70 -0.55 -1.71
N TYR A 89 -2.38 -0.56 -1.58
CA TYR A 89 -1.68 -0.28 -0.32
C TYR A 89 -0.46 0.59 -0.57
N ARG A 90 -0.19 1.50 0.37
CA ARG A 90 1.05 2.28 0.47
C ARG A 90 1.36 2.47 1.95
N LEU A 91 2.34 1.73 2.45
CA LEU A 91 2.64 1.61 3.88
C LEU A 91 4.05 2.13 4.20
N ASN A 92 4.13 2.99 5.21
CA ASN A 92 5.37 3.36 5.89
C ASN A 92 5.63 2.34 7.01
N VAL A 93 6.54 1.40 6.78
CA VAL A 93 6.69 0.23 7.65
C VAL A 93 7.45 0.62 8.92
N GLY A 94 6.82 0.40 10.07
CA GLY A 94 7.37 0.75 11.38
C GLY A 94 7.47 2.25 11.65
N GLY A 95 6.88 3.08 10.79
CA GLY A 95 6.83 4.53 10.95
C GLY A 95 5.41 5.05 11.16
N GLU A 96 5.32 6.37 11.30
CA GLU A 96 4.05 7.10 11.39
C GLU A 96 3.43 7.31 10.01
N GLU A 97 2.14 7.67 9.99
CA GLU A 97 1.48 8.11 8.76
C GLU A 97 2.19 9.32 8.14
N ILE A 98 2.42 9.28 6.83
CA ILE A 98 2.93 10.42 6.06
C ILE A 98 1.76 11.01 5.26
N PRO A 99 1.24 12.19 5.64
CA PRO A 99 0.15 12.82 4.94
C PRO A 99 0.60 13.36 3.56
N PRO A 100 -0.34 13.60 2.63
CA PRO A 100 -0.03 14.06 1.27
C PRO A 100 0.90 15.29 1.16
N ASP A 101 0.78 16.25 2.08
CA ASP A 101 1.60 17.49 2.11
C ASP A 101 3.04 17.24 2.57
N LYS A 102 3.34 16.04 3.07
CA LYS A 102 4.68 15.58 3.47
C LYS A 102 5.28 14.57 2.49
N ASP A 103 4.58 14.28 1.39
CA ASP A 103 5.13 13.49 0.29
C ASP A 103 6.04 14.34 -0.62
N THR A 104 6.68 13.68 -1.56
CA THR A 104 7.61 14.21 -2.56
C THR A 104 6.89 14.81 -3.76
N ASN A 105 5.98 15.76 -3.50
CA ASN A 105 5.18 16.53 -4.49
C ASN A 105 4.19 15.71 -5.35
N MET A 106 3.94 14.45 -5.01
CA MET A 106 2.93 13.62 -5.67
C MET A 106 1.67 13.40 -4.82
N PHE A 107 1.63 14.02 -3.64
CA PHE A 107 0.49 14.01 -2.72
C PHE A 107 0.02 12.60 -2.36
N ARG A 108 0.96 11.63 -2.31
CA ARG A 108 0.68 10.27 -1.88
C ARG A 108 0.58 10.22 -0.36
N ARG A 109 -0.41 9.49 0.15
CA ARG A 109 -0.52 9.17 1.57
C ARG A 109 0.19 7.85 1.84
N TRP A 110 1.05 7.81 2.87
CA TRP A 110 1.64 6.56 3.36
C TRP A 110 1.02 6.22 4.70
N LEU A 111 0.36 5.06 4.78
CA LEU A 111 -0.31 4.58 5.99
C LEU A 111 0.68 3.86 6.91
N LEU A 112 0.36 3.77 8.19
CA LEU A 112 1.02 2.84 9.11
C LEU A 112 0.79 1.37 8.69
N ASP A 113 1.75 0.51 9.01
CA ASP A 113 1.67 -0.93 8.71
C ASP A 113 1.02 -1.78 9.84
N TYR A 114 0.65 -1.13 10.95
CA TYR A 114 0.19 -1.75 12.20
C TYR A 114 -1.02 -2.68 12.04
N ASP A 115 -1.98 -2.31 11.19
CA ASP A 115 -3.20 -3.10 10.98
C ASP A 115 -2.98 -4.34 10.10
N TYR A 116 -1.82 -4.41 9.43
CA TYR A 116 -1.51 -5.46 8.45
C TYR A 116 -0.40 -6.41 8.92
N CYS A 117 0.39 -6.00 9.91
CA CYS A 117 1.49 -6.79 10.45
C CYS A 117 1.16 -7.24 11.87
N SER A 118 1.60 -8.45 12.24
CA SER A 118 1.57 -8.90 13.64
C SER A 118 2.32 -7.91 14.55
N TYR A 119 1.87 -7.75 15.80
CA TYR A 119 2.51 -6.86 16.81
C TYR A 119 3.91 -7.31 17.28
N ILE A 120 4.59 -8.14 16.50
CA ILE A 120 5.89 -8.73 16.79
C ILE A 120 6.92 -8.04 15.89
N GLY A 121 8.12 -7.84 16.44
CA GLY A 121 9.23 -7.21 15.72
C GLY A 121 9.72 -5.94 16.42
N ALA A 122 10.93 -5.53 16.08
CA ALA A 122 11.51 -4.28 16.52
C ALA A 122 11.16 -3.14 15.55
N LEU A 123 11.10 -1.92 16.08
CA LEU A 123 10.81 -0.70 15.32
C LEU A 123 12.05 0.21 15.31
N PRO A 124 13.14 -0.16 14.62
CA PRO A 124 14.30 0.70 14.52
C PRO A 124 13.92 1.99 13.78
N VAL A 125 14.46 3.12 14.27
CA VAL A 125 14.25 4.45 13.69
C VAL A 125 15.53 5.25 13.81
N ASN A 126 15.87 5.98 12.75
CA ASN A 126 16.99 6.91 12.74
C ASN A 126 16.62 8.17 11.96
N THR A 127 15.95 9.12 12.62
CA THR A 127 15.54 10.40 11.98
C THR A 127 16.70 11.36 11.74
N SER A 128 17.87 11.11 12.34
CA SER A 128 19.07 11.93 12.18
C SER A 128 19.95 11.51 11.00
N ILE A 129 19.69 10.35 10.38
CA ILE A 129 20.45 9.90 9.22
C ILE A 129 20.13 10.75 8.00
N ASN A 130 21.17 11.10 7.25
CA ASN A 130 21.02 11.71 5.94
C ASN A 130 20.84 10.60 4.89
N VAL A 131 19.62 10.43 4.38
CA VAL A 131 19.30 9.42 3.36
C VAL A 131 19.91 9.83 2.01
N SER A 132 20.77 8.99 1.46
CA SER A 132 21.55 9.27 0.24
C SER A 132 20.91 8.69 -1.01
N PHE A 133 20.02 9.45 -1.67
CA PHE A 133 19.29 9.08 -2.89
C PHE A 133 20.16 9.04 -4.18
N GLY A 134 21.35 8.42 -4.12
CA GLY A 134 22.25 8.33 -5.26
C GLY A 134 21.81 7.33 -6.34
N HIS A 135 21.18 6.22 -5.95
CA HIS A 135 20.84 5.12 -6.86
C HIS A 135 19.40 5.16 -7.36
N ILE A 136 18.50 5.79 -6.59
CA ILE A 136 17.10 5.95 -6.91
C ILE A 136 16.70 7.41 -6.76
N PRO A 137 15.75 7.93 -7.55
CA PRO A 137 15.31 9.31 -7.42
C PRO A 137 14.75 9.61 -6.01
N ASN A 138 15.00 10.82 -5.51
CA ASN A 138 14.54 11.25 -4.20
C ASN A 138 13.02 11.39 -4.07
N TYR A 139 12.30 11.36 -5.19
CA TYR A 139 10.84 11.34 -5.23
C TYR A 139 10.26 9.92 -5.19
N THR A 140 11.08 8.86 -5.23
CA THR A 140 10.60 7.47 -5.20
C THR A 140 9.73 7.21 -3.97
N ALA A 141 10.19 7.63 -2.79
CA ALA A 141 9.43 7.71 -1.56
C ALA A 141 10.04 8.80 -0.66
N PRO A 142 9.27 9.41 0.25
CA PRO A 142 9.80 10.38 1.21
C PRO A 142 10.95 9.80 2.04
N ALA A 143 11.92 10.64 2.42
CA ALA A 143 13.03 10.21 3.28
C ALA A 143 12.55 9.55 4.58
N ALA A 144 11.43 10.01 5.14
CA ALA A 144 10.82 9.44 6.33
C ALA A 144 10.52 7.94 6.20
N VAL A 145 10.16 7.43 5.01
CA VAL A 145 9.96 6.00 4.76
C VAL A 145 11.25 5.22 4.99
N TYR A 146 12.39 5.78 4.57
CA TYR A 146 13.71 5.14 4.68
C TYR A 146 14.41 5.39 6.03
N GLN A 147 13.81 6.19 6.91
CA GLN A 147 14.32 6.47 8.27
C GLN A 147 13.66 5.59 9.34
N THR A 148 12.57 4.91 8.99
CA THR A 148 11.86 3.94 9.81
C THR A 148 11.91 2.57 9.16
N ALA A 149 11.79 1.54 9.98
CA ALA A 149 11.61 0.18 9.50
C ALA A 149 10.95 -0.69 10.57
N ARG A 150 10.52 -1.87 10.14
CA ARG A 150 10.26 -3.00 11.04
C ARG A 150 11.32 -4.06 10.81
N SER A 151 11.92 -4.54 11.89
CA SER A 151 12.85 -5.68 11.87
C SER A 151 12.40 -6.78 12.82
N MET A 152 13.04 -7.94 12.81
CA MET A 152 12.71 -9.03 13.75
C MET A 152 13.32 -8.79 15.13
N GLY A 153 14.49 -8.14 15.18
CA GLY A 153 15.15 -7.70 16.41
C GLY A 153 16.51 -8.35 16.64
N ASN A 154 17.08 -8.17 17.83
CA ASN A 154 18.45 -8.60 18.14
C ASN A 154 18.57 -10.04 18.69
N ASN A 155 17.46 -10.71 18.99
CA ASN A 155 17.48 -12.05 19.58
C ASN A 155 17.25 -13.13 18.52
N LYS A 156 18.36 -13.70 18.02
CA LYS A 156 18.32 -14.75 16.99
C LYS A 156 17.42 -15.94 17.32
N THR A 157 17.37 -16.37 18.58
CA THR A 157 16.55 -17.53 18.99
C THR A 157 15.06 -17.23 18.81
N ILE A 158 14.66 -16.00 19.14
CA ILE A 158 13.29 -15.53 18.89
C ILE A 158 13.08 -15.34 17.38
N ASN A 159 14.02 -14.73 16.67
CA ASN A 159 13.87 -14.48 15.23
C ASN A 159 13.70 -15.77 14.42
N TYR A 160 14.31 -16.89 14.84
CA TYR A 160 14.08 -18.19 14.20
C TYR A 160 12.74 -18.84 14.53
N SER A 161 12.02 -18.38 15.57
CA SER A 161 10.77 -18.99 16.02
C SER A 161 9.51 -18.46 15.32
N TYR A 162 9.63 -17.44 14.46
CA TYR A 162 8.50 -16.87 13.74
C TYR A 162 8.92 -16.27 12.39
N THR A 163 7.93 -15.89 11.58
CA THR A 163 8.11 -15.16 10.32
C THR A 163 7.46 -13.80 10.45
N LEU A 164 8.18 -12.73 10.15
CA LEU A 164 7.63 -11.38 10.16
C LEU A 164 6.75 -11.20 8.93
N THR A 165 5.43 -11.10 9.13
CA THR A 165 4.45 -11.23 8.03
C THR A 165 3.47 -10.05 8.01
N TRP A 166 3.25 -9.51 6.81
CA TRP A 166 2.16 -8.61 6.47
C TRP A 166 1.09 -9.35 5.69
N ASN A 167 -0.17 -9.12 6.03
CA ASN A 167 -1.35 -9.73 5.43
C ASN A 167 -2.21 -8.63 4.81
N LEU A 168 -2.26 -8.59 3.47
CA LEU A 168 -2.91 -7.54 2.69
C LEU A 168 -4.09 -8.12 1.89
N PRO A 169 -5.35 -7.96 2.33
CA PRO A 169 -6.52 -8.42 1.57
C PRO A 169 -6.68 -7.71 0.22
N VAL A 170 -6.52 -8.43 -0.88
CA VAL A 170 -6.62 -7.91 -2.26
C VAL A 170 -7.72 -8.60 -3.06
N ASP A 171 -8.14 -8.02 -4.19
CA ASP A 171 -9.10 -8.68 -5.08
C ASP A 171 -8.44 -9.87 -5.79
N PRO A 172 -9.09 -11.04 -5.86
CA PRO A 172 -8.58 -12.16 -6.65
C PRO A 172 -8.69 -11.87 -8.16
N GLU A 173 -8.08 -12.72 -8.97
CA GLU A 173 -8.10 -12.69 -10.45
C GLU A 173 -7.36 -11.50 -11.09
N PHE A 174 -6.55 -10.79 -10.30
CA PHE A 174 -5.67 -9.74 -10.79
C PHE A 174 -4.21 -10.08 -10.59
N MET A 175 -3.38 -9.45 -11.43
CA MET A 175 -1.95 -9.37 -11.21
C MET A 175 -1.63 -8.13 -10.39
N TYR A 176 -0.69 -8.27 -9.47
CA TYR A 176 -0.25 -7.22 -8.58
C TYR A 176 1.25 -6.96 -8.73
N MET A 177 1.64 -5.70 -8.71
CA MET A 177 3.03 -5.29 -8.46
C MET A 177 3.18 -5.00 -6.96
N VAL A 178 4.11 -5.68 -6.31
CA VAL A 178 4.52 -5.46 -4.94
C VAL A 178 5.90 -4.81 -4.97
N ARG A 179 5.98 -3.55 -4.56
CA ARG A 179 7.23 -2.81 -4.38
C ARG A 179 7.60 -2.81 -2.90
N LEU A 180 8.79 -3.33 -2.60
CA LEU A 180 9.36 -3.33 -1.26
C LEU A 180 10.49 -2.30 -1.19
N HIS A 181 10.39 -1.38 -0.24
CA HIS A 181 11.38 -0.33 0.00
C HIS A 181 12.34 -0.74 1.11
N PHE A 182 13.64 -0.50 0.89
CA PHE A 182 14.71 -0.85 1.81
C PHE A 182 15.69 0.31 1.99
N CYS A 183 16.15 0.51 3.22
CA CYS A 183 17.28 1.35 3.57
C CYS A 183 17.84 0.84 4.89
N GLU A 184 19.07 0.33 4.85
CA GLU A 184 19.77 -0.09 6.06
C GLU A 184 20.37 1.14 6.73
N PHE A 185 19.97 1.45 7.96
CA PHE A 185 20.42 2.64 8.70
C PHE A 185 20.95 2.31 10.10
N GLN A 186 20.96 1.03 10.49
CA GLN A 186 21.47 0.62 11.79
C GLN A 186 22.99 0.57 11.74
N SER A 187 23.66 1.24 12.67
CA SER A 187 25.12 1.44 12.65
C SER A 187 25.92 0.14 12.75
N GLN A 188 25.30 -0.96 13.20
CA GLN A 188 25.92 -2.28 13.29
C GLN A 188 25.97 -3.01 11.94
N ILE A 189 25.09 -2.65 10.99
CA ILE A 189 24.96 -3.33 9.70
C ILE A 189 25.61 -2.43 8.64
N THR A 190 26.80 -2.81 8.19
CA THR A 190 27.63 -1.94 7.33
C THR A 190 28.21 -2.64 6.11
N LYS A 191 28.18 -3.97 6.07
CA LYS A 191 28.77 -4.79 5.02
C LYS A 191 27.75 -5.78 4.45
N PRO A 192 27.93 -6.21 3.20
CA PRO A 192 27.23 -7.38 2.68
C PRO A 192 27.42 -8.58 3.62
N SER A 193 26.39 -9.41 3.73
CA SER A 193 26.27 -10.55 4.64
C SER A 193 26.17 -10.22 6.12
N ASP A 194 26.17 -8.93 6.53
CA ASP A 194 25.85 -8.59 7.92
C ASP A 194 24.40 -8.97 8.24
N ARG A 195 23.47 -8.67 7.32
CA ARG A 195 22.05 -9.03 7.43
C ARG A 195 21.55 -9.59 6.10
N GLN A 196 21.46 -10.92 6.02
CA GLN A 196 20.77 -11.62 4.95
C GLN A 196 19.49 -12.27 5.45
N PHE A 197 18.45 -12.19 4.62
CA PHE A 197 17.14 -12.77 4.93
C PHE A 197 16.44 -13.26 3.66
N GLN A 198 15.36 -14.00 3.86
CA GLN A 198 14.47 -14.49 2.82
C GLN A 198 13.24 -13.60 2.74
N ILE A 199 12.75 -13.40 1.51
CA ILE A 199 11.50 -12.71 1.24
C ILE A 199 10.56 -13.70 0.59
N PHE A 200 9.35 -13.81 1.12
CA PHE A 200 8.26 -14.60 0.58
C PHE A 200 7.10 -13.68 0.20
N ILE A 201 6.52 -13.88 -0.98
CA ILE A 201 5.32 -13.17 -1.44
C ILE A 201 4.32 -14.22 -1.89
N ALA A 202 3.09 -14.16 -1.37
CA ALA A 202 2.08 -15.20 -1.57
C ALA A 202 2.62 -16.62 -1.29
N ASN A 203 3.43 -16.76 -0.24
CA ASN A 203 4.12 -17.99 0.19
C ASN A 203 5.16 -18.57 -0.79
N TYR A 204 5.45 -17.89 -1.88
CA TYR A 204 6.55 -18.25 -2.78
C TYR A 204 7.80 -17.46 -2.44
N THR A 205 8.98 -18.07 -2.59
CA THR A 205 10.26 -17.39 -2.41
C THR A 205 10.43 -16.32 -3.50
N ALA A 206 10.49 -15.06 -3.08
CA ALA A 206 10.83 -13.92 -3.92
C ALA A 206 12.35 -13.66 -3.93
N GLU A 207 12.98 -13.72 -2.75
CA GLU A 207 14.43 -13.61 -2.58
C GLU A 207 14.90 -14.62 -1.53
N ALA A 208 15.93 -15.39 -1.85
CA ALA A 208 16.52 -16.34 -0.91
C ALA A 208 17.68 -15.75 -0.08
N TYR A 209 18.26 -14.66 -0.56
CA TYR A 209 19.46 -14.02 0.00
C TYR A 209 19.35 -12.50 -0.13
N ALA A 210 18.23 -11.94 0.34
CA ALA A 210 18.04 -10.49 0.37
C ALA A 210 19.10 -9.84 1.25
N ASP A 211 19.80 -8.84 0.71
CA ASP A 211 20.87 -8.11 1.38
C ASP A 211 20.82 -6.65 0.97
N VAL A 212 20.37 -5.80 1.90
CA VAL A 212 20.15 -4.39 1.63
C VAL A 212 21.46 -3.66 1.34
N ILE A 213 22.55 -3.97 2.06
CA ILE A 213 23.85 -3.33 1.83
C ILE A 213 24.41 -3.73 0.46
N ALA A 214 24.27 -5.00 0.07
CA ALA A 214 24.70 -5.45 -1.25
C ALA A 214 23.90 -4.79 -2.38
N TRP A 215 22.59 -4.56 -2.19
CA TRP A 215 21.75 -3.91 -3.19
C TRP A 215 21.94 -2.39 -3.27
N SER A 216 22.04 -1.73 -2.13
CA SER A 216 22.11 -0.27 -2.05
C SER A 216 23.53 0.26 -2.15
N GLY A 217 24.54 -0.57 -1.91
CA GLY A 217 25.94 -0.17 -1.87
C GLY A 217 26.39 0.49 -0.56
N GLY A 218 25.51 0.60 0.44
CA GLY A 218 25.90 1.13 1.74
C GLY A 218 24.77 1.47 2.69
N ASN A 219 25.16 1.76 3.94
CA ASN A 219 24.25 2.23 4.99
C ASN A 219 23.74 3.65 4.68
N GLY A 220 22.46 3.92 4.94
CA GLY A 220 21.78 5.18 4.62
C GLY A 220 21.46 5.38 3.14
N VAL A 221 21.71 4.37 2.30
CA VAL A 221 21.40 4.41 0.87
C VAL A 221 20.10 3.63 0.63
N PRO A 222 19.03 4.28 0.14
CA PRO A 222 17.77 3.61 -0.10
C PRO A 222 17.77 2.86 -1.43
N THR A 223 16.95 1.82 -1.51
CA THR A 223 16.68 1.03 -2.71
C THR A 223 15.26 0.46 -2.65
N TYR A 224 14.79 -0.12 -3.75
CA TYR A 224 13.54 -0.87 -3.78
C TYR A 224 13.64 -2.07 -4.72
N LYS A 225 12.71 -3.00 -4.57
CA LYS A 225 12.55 -4.17 -5.44
C LYS A 225 11.08 -4.34 -5.82
N ASP A 226 10.85 -4.58 -7.10
CA ASP A 226 9.51 -4.83 -7.67
C ASP A 226 9.32 -6.31 -7.96
N TYR A 227 8.20 -6.86 -7.49
CA TYR A 227 7.81 -8.23 -7.70
C TYR A 227 6.40 -8.28 -8.27
N PHE A 228 6.13 -9.25 -9.14
CA PHE A 228 4.81 -9.40 -9.76
C PHE A 228 4.17 -10.71 -9.31
N VAL A 229 2.92 -10.68 -8.86
CA VAL A 229 2.23 -11.88 -8.38
C VAL A 229 0.80 -11.88 -8.91
N PHE A 230 0.39 -13.01 -9.47
CA PHE A 230 -1.02 -13.23 -9.81
C PHE A 230 -1.72 -13.87 -8.61
N VAL A 231 -2.85 -13.29 -8.21
CA VAL A 231 -3.64 -13.79 -7.10
C VAL A 231 -4.80 -14.59 -7.67
N ASP A 232 -4.70 -15.92 -7.63
CA ASP A 232 -5.73 -16.79 -8.23
C ASP A 232 -7.09 -16.66 -7.53
N GLN A 233 -8.14 -17.00 -8.28
CA GLN A 233 -9.51 -17.09 -7.82
C GLN A 233 -9.64 -18.00 -6.59
N ASP A 234 -10.48 -17.58 -5.65
CA ASP A 234 -10.94 -18.38 -4.53
C ASP A 234 -12.43 -18.09 -4.30
N SER A 235 -13.06 -18.86 -3.41
CA SER A 235 -14.43 -18.67 -2.95
C SER A 235 -14.65 -17.37 -2.17
N GLU A 236 -13.58 -16.71 -1.74
CA GLU A 236 -13.61 -15.45 -0.99
C GLU A 236 -13.55 -14.22 -1.91
N LYS A 237 -14.28 -13.15 -1.56
CA LYS A 237 -14.27 -11.88 -2.30
C LYS A 237 -12.92 -11.15 -2.26
N LYS A 238 -12.14 -11.40 -1.21
CA LYS A 238 -10.79 -10.88 -1.02
C LYS A 238 -9.89 -12.05 -0.68
N ARG A 239 -8.67 -12.02 -1.20
CA ARG A 239 -7.63 -12.99 -0.85
C ARG A 239 -6.48 -12.27 -0.18
N ASN A 240 -5.96 -12.87 0.88
CA ASN A 240 -4.86 -12.30 1.61
C ASN A 240 -3.54 -12.47 0.83
N LEU A 241 -2.96 -11.37 0.36
CA LEU A 241 -1.61 -11.32 -0.18
C LEU A 241 -0.61 -11.22 0.98
N SER A 242 0.08 -12.32 1.27
CA SER A 242 1.11 -12.35 2.31
C SER A 242 2.45 -11.84 1.80
N ILE A 243 3.12 -11.00 2.60
CA ILE A 243 4.53 -10.64 2.45
C ILE A 243 5.22 -11.08 3.74
N ALA A 244 6.21 -11.96 3.65
CA ALA A 244 6.83 -12.60 4.80
C ALA A 244 8.35 -12.52 4.73
N LEU A 245 8.99 -12.25 5.87
CA LEU A 245 10.44 -12.19 6.01
C LEU A 245 10.92 -13.20 7.05
N TYR A 246 12.00 -13.89 6.73
CA TYR A 246 12.62 -14.88 7.61
C TYR A 246 14.15 -14.74 7.58
N PRO A 247 14.87 -14.84 8.70
CA PRO A 247 16.31 -14.60 8.72
C PRO A 247 17.05 -15.78 8.09
N ASN A 248 18.16 -15.50 7.39
CA ASN A 248 19.04 -16.57 6.92
C ASN A 248 19.77 -17.21 8.12
N PRO A 249 20.23 -18.47 7.98
CA PRO A 249 21.00 -19.15 9.03
C PRO A 249 22.32 -18.42 9.34
N GLU A 250 22.85 -18.61 10.55
CA GLU A 250 24.12 -18.00 11.00
C GLU A 250 25.34 -18.40 10.13
N THR A 251 25.21 -19.45 9.32
CA THR A 251 26.23 -19.83 8.33
C THR A 251 26.31 -18.86 7.15
N ALA A 252 25.28 -18.03 6.94
CA ALA A 252 25.18 -17.09 5.82
C ALA A 252 25.12 -15.60 6.26
N THR A 253 24.66 -15.31 7.48
CA THR A 253 24.48 -13.94 7.98
C THR A 253 25.11 -13.74 9.37
N LEU A 254 25.68 -12.56 9.62
CA LEU A 254 26.21 -12.21 10.95
C LEU A 254 25.09 -11.93 11.95
N TYR A 255 24.03 -11.26 11.50
CA TYR A 255 22.84 -10.94 12.27
C TYR A 255 21.64 -11.66 11.65
N SER A 256 21.10 -12.64 12.37
CA SER A 256 19.88 -13.37 11.99
C SER A 256 18.65 -12.52 12.22
N ASP A 257 18.42 -11.56 11.32
CA ASP A 257 17.37 -10.56 11.36
C ASP A 257 16.90 -10.25 9.93
N ALA A 258 15.76 -9.59 9.79
CA ALA A 258 15.24 -9.09 8.51
C ALA A 258 14.78 -7.65 8.68
N ILE A 259 14.69 -6.87 7.60
CA ILE A 259 14.29 -5.45 7.68
C ILE A 259 13.44 -5.05 6.47
N LEU A 260 12.44 -4.19 6.69
CA LEU A 260 11.63 -3.57 5.64
C LEU A 260 11.22 -2.15 6.04
N ASN A 261 11.30 -1.21 5.10
CA ASN A 261 11.07 0.22 5.33
C ASN A 261 9.73 0.71 4.77
N GLY A 262 9.24 0.10 3.69
CA GLY A 262 7.97 0.48 3.08
C GLY A 262 7.43 -0.57 2.12
N ILE A 263 6.11 -0.53 1.90
CA ILE A 263 5.40 -1.42 0.98
C ILE A 263 4.50 -0.58 0.09
N GLU A 264 4.54 -0.79 -1.22
CA GLU A 264 3.49 -0.35 -2.14
C GLU A 264 2.93 -1.56 -2.89
N VAL A 265 1.61 -1.65 -3.00
CA VAL A 265 0.93 -2.72 -3.75
C VAL A 265 0.00 -2.08 -4.77
N PHE A 266 0.21 -2.45 -6.03
CA PHE A 266 -0.57 -1.96 -7.17
C PHE A 266 -1.29 -3.12 -7.84
N LYS A 267 -2.59 -3.00 -8.05
CA LYS A 267 -3.36 -3.87 -8.93
C LYS A 267 -3.15 -3.42 -10.38
N LEU A 268 -2.86 -4.34 -11.28
CA LEU A 268 -2.68 -4.06 -12.70
C LEU A 268 -3.98 -4.32 -13.46
N SER A 269 -4.25 -3.50 -14.48
CA SER A 269 -5.41 -3.73 -15.35
C SER A 269 -5.30 -5.08 -16.05
N ASP A 270 -6.43 -5.78 -16.12
CA ASP A 270 -6.54 -7.06 -16.80
C ASP A 270 -6.39 -6.92 -18.33
N PRO A 271 -6.45 -8.00 -19.13
CA PRO A 271 -6.35 -7.91 -20.60
C PRO A 271 -7.48 -7.15 -21.30
N VAL A 272 -8.57 -6.81 -20.60
CA VAL A 272 -9.69 -6.00 -21.11
C VAL A 272 -9.74 -4.61 -20.45
N ASP A 273 -8.61 -4.19 -19.85
CA ASP A 273 -8.38 -2.90 -19.21
C ASP A 273 -9.30 -2.58 -18.02
N ASN A 274 -9.76 -3.62 -17.31
CA ASN A 274 -10.54 -3.47 -16.10
C ASN A 274 -9.66 -3.51 -14.83
N LEU A 275 -10.03 -2.72 -13.83
CA LEU A 275 -9.46 -2.70 -12.46
C LEU A 275 -10.52 -2.94 -11.37
N ALA A 276 -11.80 -3.00 -11.74
CA ALA A 276 -12.90 -3.14 -10.79
C ALA A 276 -12.91 -4.54 -10.17
N GLY A 277 -12.78 -4.60 -8.84
CA GLY A 277 -13.03 -5.78 -8.03
C GLY A 277 -14.48 -5.89 -7.56
N LEU A 278 -14.78 -6.94 -6.80
CA LEU A 278 -16.09 -7.10 -6.17
C LEU A 278 -16.26 -6.13 -5.00
N ASN A 279 -17.51 -5.67 -4.78
CA ASN A 279 -17.83 -4.87 -3.61
C ASN A 279 -17.62 -5.69 -2.33
N PRO A 280 -17.01 -5.11 -1.29
CA PRO A 280 -16.88 -5.76 0.01
C PRO A 280 -18.27 -6.09 0.57
N ASP A 281 -18.33 -7.06 1.48
CA ASP A 281 -19.58 -7.37 2.17
C ASP A 281 -20.03 -6.17 3.01
N PRO A 282 -21.34 -5.86 3.01
CA PRO A 282 -21.87 -4.77 3.81
C PRO A 282 -21.59 -5.06 5.28
N VAL A 283 -21.00 -4.09 5.98
CA VAL A 283 -20.84 -4.16 7.43
C VAL A 283 -22.25 -4.19 8.04
N MET A 284 -22.60 -5.27 8.76
CA MET A 284 -23.85 -5.32 9.51
C MET A 284 -23.81 -4.29 10.65
N THR A 285 -24.23 -3.07 10.37
CA THR A 285 -24.52 -2.09 11.42
C THR A 285 -25.75 -2.58 12.17
N LEU A 286 -25.59 -2.90 13.46
CA LEU A 286 -26.74 -3.11 14.36
C LEU A 286 -27.64 -1.87 14.24
N PRO A 287 -28.97 -2.03 14.09
CA PRO A 287 -29.86 -0.89 14.01
C PRO A 287 -29.64 -0.02 15.26
N PRO A 288 -29.54 1.32 15.10
CA PRO A 288 -29.37 2.20 16.23
C PRO A 288 -30.49 1.94 17.23
N SER A 289 -30.13 1.63 18.47
CA SER A 289 -31.07 1.53 19.57
C SER A 289 -31.84 2.83 19.64
N ILE A 290 -33.16 2.75 19.45
CA ILE A 290 -34.07 3.91 19.50
C ILE A 290 -33.80 4.63 20.83
N PRO A 291 -33.33 5.89 20.82
CA PRO A 291 -33.22 6.66 22.04
C PRO A 291 -34.61 6.79 22.65
N GLN A 292 -34.79 6.34 23.90
CA GLN A 292 -36.01 6.63 24.63
C GLN A 292 -36.15 8.15 24.74
N LEU A 293 -37.25 8.65 24.18
CA LEU A 293 -37.59 10.06 24.15
C LEU A 293 -37.70 10.60 25.59
N PRO A 294 -36.96 11.66 25.97
CA PRO A 294 -37.18 12.33 27.24
C PRO A 294 -38.57 12.97 27.26
N GLU A 295 -39.26 12.90 28.40
CA GLU A 295 -40.55 13.54 28.60
C GLU A 295 -40.53 15.04 28.26
N LYS A 296 -41.61 15.48 27.63
CA LYS A 296 -41.90 16.83 27.14
C LYS A 296 -41.45 17.95 28.10
N LEU A 297 -40.52 18.79 27.64
CA LEU A 297 -40.41 20.18 28.07
C LEU A 297 -41.06 21.10 27.02
N LYS A 298 -41.92 22.01 27.51
CA LYS A 298 -42.81 22.88 26.74
C LYS A 298 -42.06 24.02 26.02
N SER A 299 -42.36 24.14 24.72
CA SER A 299 -42.40 25.32 23.83
C SER A 299 -41.36 26.43 23.93
N ASN A 300 -40.70 26.74 22.80
CA ASN A 300 -41.04 27.90 21.98
C ASN A 300 -40.44 27.79 20.57
N VAL A 301 -41.28 28.14 19.58
CA VAL A 301 -41.14 27.92 18.14
C VAL A 301 -40.16 28.91 17.48
N ARG A 302 -39.31 28.41 16.57
CA ARG A 302 -38.92 29.11 15.34
C ARG A 302 -38.86 28.09 14.19
N ASN A 303 -39.78 28.22 13.23
CA ASN A 303 -39.83 27.39 12.03
C ASN A 303 -38.76 27.85 11.04
N LEU A 304 -37.90 26.93 10.59
CA LEU A 304 -37.18 27.05 9.33
C LEU A 304 -37.50 25.80 8.52
N ILE A 305 -38.26 25.98 7.44
CA ILE A 305 -38.65 24.91 6.51
C ILE A 305 -37.63 24.93 5.37
N LEU A 306 -36.89 23.84 5.20
CA LEU A 306 -36.09 23.57 4.00
C LEU A 306 -36.65 22.29 3.37
N PHE A 307 -37.27 22.45 2.20
CA PHE A 307 -37.69 21.33 1.36
C PHE A 307 -36.52 20.95 0.44
N CYS A 308 -36.13 19.68 0.45
CA CYS A 308 -35.51 19.04 -0.71
C CYS A 308 -36.23 17.72 -0.95
N SER A 309 -36.90 17.64 -2.10
CA SER A 309 -37.60 16.47 -2.61
C SER A 309 -36.60 15.43 -3.13
N PHE A 310 -36.94 14.16 -2.91
CA PHE A 310 -36.21 12.96 -3.37
C PHE A 310 -36.06 12.92 -4.89
#